data_AF-A0A9E5N119-F1
#
_entry.id   AF-A0A9E5N119-F1
#
_cell.length_a   1.000
_cell.length_b   1.000
_cell.length_c   1.000
_cell.angle_alpha   90.00
_cell.angle_beta   90.00
_cell.angle_gamma   90.00
#
_symmetry.space_group_name_H-M   'P 1'
#
loop_
_entity.id
_entity.type
_entity.pdbx_description
1 polymer ?
#
loop_
_entity_poly.entity_id
_entity_poly.type
_entity_poly.pdbx_seq_one_letter_code
_entity_poly.pdbx_strand_id
1 'polypeptide(L)'
;MKVLEREFFNVSRSDEFTILPIGDIHLGAAACDEQRFRDTVARVHGDDRCWWIGMGDYADFINRSDPRFHPGVLADWIKMADLADLSRAQRDRFLDIIQPIAAKCLALVSGNHETAIVKHYERDIYHEIVTGVKALGGFEDDYPLAIGYTGWLNLTFYRSDKRQRGRKVKINLHHGYGGGRLAGAKALNLQRRMAFHKA
;
A
#
# COMPACT_ATOMS: atom_id res chain seq x y z
N MET A 1 12.63 -12.73 1.14
CA MET A 1 12.30 -11.48 0.42
C MET A 1 11.39 -11.84 -0.75
N LYS A 2 10.17 -11.27 -0.84
CA LYS A 2 9.21 -11.59 -1.91
C LYS A 2 9.53 -10.81 -3.20
N VAL A 3 9.25 -11.42 -4.35
CA VAL A 3 9.35 -10.79 -5.67
C VAL A 3 8.02 -10.99 -6.38
N LEU A 4 7.40 -9.90 -6.81
CA LEU A 4 6.21 -9.92 -7.66
C LEU A 4 6.59 -9.56 -9.09
N GLU A 5 5.93 -10.19 -10.06
CA GLU A 5 6.12 -9.90 -11.48
C GLU A 5 4.81 -9.42 -12.10
N ARG A 6 4.90 -8.39 -12.94
CA ARG A 6 3.80 -7.88 -13.77
C ARG A 6 4.29 -7.73 -15.18
N GLU A 7 3.43 -8.09 -16.12
CA GLU A 7 3.75 -8.10 -17.53
C GLU A 7 2.75 -7.25 -18.30
N PHE A 8 3.28 -6.44 -19.20
CA PHE A 8 2.51 -5.62 -20.11
C PHE A 8 2.89 -6.04 -21.53
N PHE A 9 1.89 -6.29 -22.36
CA PHE A 9 2.07 -6.78 -23.72
C PHE A 9 1.64 -5.72 -24.74
N ASN A 10 2.10 -5.90 -25.98
CA ASN A 10 1.76 -5.02 -27.11
C ASN A 10 2.08 -3.54 -26.86
N VAL A 11 3.13 -3.24 -26.10
CA VAL A 11 3.53 -1.86 -25.84
C VAL A 11 4.42 -1.29 -26.95
N SER A 12 4.26 -0.01 -27.24
CA SER A 12 5.08 0.75 -28.17
C SER A 12 6.23 1.50 -27.46
N ARG A 13 7.16 2.08 -28.24
CA ARG A 13 8.23 2.93 -27.69
C ARG A 13 7.73 4.29 -27.20
N SER A 14 6.62 4.77 -27.74
CA SER A 14 5.98 6.03 -27.38
C SER A 14 4.97 5.86 -26.25
N ASP A 15 4.72 4.65 -25.79
CA ASP A 15 3.81 4.42 -24.66
C ASP A 15 4.45 4.88 -23.36
N GLU A 16 3.71 5.72 -22.64
CA GLU A 16 4.06 6.17 -21.30
C GLU A 16 3.15 5.47 -20.28
N PHE A 17 3.74 5.05 -19.17
CA PHE A 17 3.06 4.42 -18.05
C PHE A 17 3.38 5.22 -16.79
N THR A 18 2.35 5.57 -16.03
CA THR A 18 2.49 6.23 -14.73
C THR A 18 2.35 5.19 -13.63
N ILE A 19 3.24 5.22 -12.65
CA ILE A 19 3.15 4.37 -11.46
C ILE A 19 3.12 5.30 -10.25
N LEU A 20 2.01 5.28 -9.50
CA LEU A 20 1.83 6.10 -8.31
C LEU A 20 1.99 5.25 -7.05
N PRO A 21 3.07 5.46 -6.26
CA PRO A 21 3.16 4.92 -4.92
C PRO A 21 2.19 5.68 -4.00
N ILE A 22 1.35 4.95 -3.26
CA ILE A 22 0.35 5.49 -2.34
C ILE A 22 0.51 4.81 -0.98
N GLY A 23 0.84 5.55 0.06
CA GLY A 23 0.96 5.06 1.44
C GLY A 23 1.10 6.24 2.41
N ASP A 24 1.33 5.93 3.69
CA ASP A 24 1.35 6.93 4.78
C ASP A 24 0.10 7.83 4.73
N ILE A 25 -1.05 7.23 4.41
CA ILE A 25 -2.32 7.94 4.28
C ILE A 25 -2.84 8.31 5.68
N HIS A 26 -2.66 7.40 6.66
CA HIS A 26 -3.21 7.54 8.01
C HIS A 26 -4.70 7.88 8.03
N LEU A 27 -5.46 7.24 7.14
CA LEU A 27 -6.91 7.39 7.05
C LEU A 27 -7.57 7.08 8.41
N GLY A 28 -8.48 7.97 8.83
CA GLY A 28 -9.13 7.91 10.13
C GLY A 28 -8.53 8.84 11.18
N ALA A 29 -7.37 9.45 10.92
CA ALA A 29 -6.90 10.61 11.67
C ALA A 29 -7.61 11.89 11.15
N ALA A 30 -7.98 12.80 12.06
CA ALA A 30 -8.59 14.08 11.73
C ALA A 30 -7.69 14.97 10.86
N ALA A 31 -6.37 14.80 10.97
CA ALA A 31 -5.38 15.52 10.16
C ALA A 31 -5.13 14.89 8.78
N CYS A 32 -5.75 13.75 8.47
CA CYS A 32 -5.62 13.12 7.16
C CYS A 32 -6.31 13.99 6.09
N ASP A 33 -5.57 14.35 5.03
CA ASP A 33 -6.13 15.00 3.85
C ASP A 33 -6.82 13.95 2.96
N GLU A 34 -8.01 13.50 3.40
CA GLU A 34 -8.80 12.50 2.69
C GLU A 34 -9.20 12.99 1.29
N GLN A 35 -9.39 14.30 1.10
CA GLN A 35 -9.73 14.85 -0.21
C GLN A 35 -8.57 14.67 -1.20
N ARG A 36 -7.33 14.99 -0.80
CA ARG A 36 -6.17 14.75 -1.66
C ARG A 36 -5.98 13.27 -1.97
N PHE A 37 -6.29 12.38 -1.03
CA PHE A 37 -6.27 10.94 -1.29
C PHE A 37 -7.32 10.55 -2.35
N ARG A 38 -8.56 11.07 -2.24
CA ARG A 38 -9.62 10.87 -3.26
C ARG A 38 -9.22 11.42 -4.62
N ASP A 39 -8.61 12.60 -4.68
CA ASP A 39 -8.13 13.20 -5.92
C ASP A 39 -7.00 12.37 -6.55
N THR A 40 -6.15 11.77 -5.72
CA THR A 40 -5.12 10.83 -6.18
C THR A 40 -5.74 9.56 -6.76
N VAL A 41 -6.78 9.02 -6.13
CA VAL A 41 -7.55 7.89 -6.68
C VAL A 41 -8.21 8.29 -8.00
N ALA A 42 -8.83 9.46 -8.08
CA ALA A 42 -9.46 9.95 -9.30
C ALA A 42 -8.46 10.07 -10.46
N ARG A 43 -7.22 10.53 -10.17
CA ARG A 43 -6.13 10.57 -11.14
C ARG A 43 -5.78 9.17 -11.68
N VAL A 44 -5.63 8.18 -10.81
CA VAL A 44 -5.34 6.79 -11.23
C VAL A 44 -6.52 6.22 -12.03
N HIS A 45 -7.75 6.53 -11.60
CA HIS A 45 -8.96 6.05 -12.27
C HIS A 45 -9.06 6.58 -13.71
N GLY A 46 -8.85 7.90 -13.90
CA GLY A 46 -9.00 8.58 -15.19
C GLY A 46 -7.90 8.33 -16.23
N ASP A 47 -6.83 7.61 -15.90
CA ASP A 47 -5.75 7.25 -16.82
C ASP A 47 -5.57 5.73 -16.90
N ASP A 48 -5.85 5.14 -18.06
CA ASP A 48 -5.74 3.68 -18.31
C ASP A 48 -4.32 3.13 -18.18
N ARG A 49 -3.30 3.99 -18.29
CA ARG A 49 -1.89 3.63 -18.13
C ARG A 49 -1.30 4.14 -16.81
N CYS A 50 -2.14 4.62 -15.90
CA CYS A 50 -1.77 4.92 -14.53
C CYS A 50 -2.07 3.74 -13.61
N TRP A 51 -1.04 3.20 -12.99
CA TRP A 51 -1.11 2.09 -12.05
C TRP A 51 -0.68 2.56 -10.66
N TRP A 52 -1.00 1.80 -9.62
CA TRP A 52 -0.61 2.17 -8.26
C TRP A 52 0.05 1.03 -7.49
N ILE A 53 0.85 1.42 -6.50
CA ILE A 53 1.49 0.53 -5.53
C ILE A 53 1.11 1.02 -4.15
N GLY A 54 0.54 0.15 -3.32
CA GLY A 54 0.30 0.44 -1.91
C GLY A 54 1.61 0.36 -1.11
N MET A 55 1.92 1.42 -0.36
CA MET A 55 3.19 1.57 0.33
C MET A 55 3.11 1.38 1.85
N GLY A 56 1.99 0.90 2.39
CA GLY A 56 1.76 0.68 3.83
C GLY A 56 1.24 1.92 4.56
N ASP A 57 0.86 1.76 5.82
CA ASP A 57 0.19 2.78 6.65
C ASP A 57 -1.05 3.37 5.92
N TYR A 58 -1.92 2.47 5.46
CA TYR A 58 -3.12 2.81 4.69
C TYR A 58 -4.16 3.55 5.54
N ALA A 59 -4.17 3.23 6.83
CA ALA A 59 -5.03 3.83 7.83
C ALA A 59 -4.27 4.04 9.12
N ASP A 60 -4.81 4.88 10.00
CA ASP A 60 -4.12 5.25 11.22
C ASP A 60 -4.02 4.10 12.22
N PHE A 61 -5.00 3.22 12.29
CA PHE A 61 -4.98 2.01 13.12
C PHE A 61 -4.54 2.21 14.59
N ILE A 62 -4.72 3.42 15.12
CA ILE A 62 -4.54 3.73 16.53
C ILE A 62 -5.83 3.36 17.26
N ASN A 63 -5.86 2.15 17.82
CA ASN A 63 -6.98 1.63 18.59
C ASN A 63 -7.01 2.21 20.01
N ARG A 64 -8.15 2.09 20.70
CA ARG A 64 -8.41 2.70 22.02
C ARG A 64 -7.40 2.36 23.12
N SER A 65 -6.80 1.18 23.08
CA SER A 65 -5.77 0.75 24.04
C SER A 65 -4.35 1.20 23.69
N ASP A 66 -4.16 1.85 22.54
CA ASP A 66 -2.88 2.46 22.17
C ASP A 66 -2.66 3.75 22.99
N PRO A 67 -1.50 3.95 23.63
CA PRO A 67 -1.22 5.17 24.42
C PRO A 67 -1.31 6.48 23.62
N ARG A 68 -1.22 6.42 22.29
CA ARG A 68 -1.35 7.58 21.40
C ARG A 68 -2.81 7.94 21.12
N PHE A 69 -3.76 7.08 21.49
CA PHE A 69 -5.16 7.29 21.21
C PHE A 69 -5.70 8.53 21.92
N HIS A 70 -6.33 9.41 21.14
CA HIS A 70 -7.07 10.56 21.66
C HIS A 70 -8.36 10.74 20.83
N PRO A 71 -9.55 10.76 21.44
CA PRO A 71 -10.81 10.85 20.67
C PRO A 71 -10.87 12.06 19.74
N GLY A 72 -10.29 13.20 20.16
CA GLY A 72 -10.24 14.42 19.35
C GLY A 72 -9.30 14.37 18.14
N VAL A 73 -8.58 13.27 17.91
CA VAL A 73 -7.77 13.08 16.68
C VAL A 73 -8.42 12.13 15.68
N LEU A 74 -9.64 11.65 15.95
CA LEU A 74 -10.40 10.82 15.02
C LEU A 74 -11.08 11.67 13.95
N ALA A 75 -11.09 11.18 12.72
CA ALA A 75 -11.81 11.83 11.62
C ALA A 75 -13.33 11.90 11.89
N ASP A 76 -13.98 12.97 11.43
CA ASP A 76 -15.39 13.26 11.71
C ASP A 76 -16.37 12.18 11.22
N TRP A 77 -15.97 11.37 10.24
CA TRP A 77 -16.81 10.28 9.73
C TRP A 77 -16.82 9.04 10.63
N ILE A 78 -15.92 8.95 11.61
CA ILE A 78 -15.87 7.85 12.58
C ILE A 78 -16.99 8.04 13.60
N LYS A 79 -17.91 7.06 13.66
CA LYS A 79 -19.08 7.12 14.54
C LYS A 79 -18.79 6.42 15.87
N MET A 80 -19.64 6.69 16.87
CA MET A 80 -19.56 6.01 18.18
C MET A 80 -19.64 4.47 18.05
N ALA A 81 -20.43 3.97 17.10
CA ALA A 81 -20.52 2.53 16.82
C ALA A 81 -19.21 1.93 16.30
N ASP A 82 -18.38 2.73 15.63
CA ASP A 82 -17.09 2.30 15.08
C ASP A 82 -16.01 2.19 16.16
N LEU A 83 -16.22 2.80 17.35
CA LEU A 83 -15.27 2.74 18.47
C LEU A 83 -15.09 1.32 19.03
N ALA A 84 -16.00 0.39 18.72
CA ALA A 84 -15.85 -1.02 19.05
C ALA A 84 -14.79 -1.72 18.18
N ASP A 85 -14.57 -1.23 16.96
CA ASP A 85 -13.64 -1.82 15.98
C ASP A 85 -13.16 -0.75 14.98
N LEU A 86 -12.31 0.16 15.48
CA LEU A 86 -11.77 1.29 14.70
C LEU A 86 -10.98 0.79 13.50
N SER A 87 -10.21 -0.28 13.65
CA SER A 87 -9.40 -0.85 12.57
C SER A 87 -10.28 -1.32 11.42
N ARG A 88 -11.43 -1.94 11.69
CA ARG A 88 -12.39 -2.32 10.64
C ARG A 88 -12.96 -1.10 9.93
N ALA A 89 -13.46 -0.11 10.66
CA ALA A 89 -14.07 1.08 10.05
C ALA A 89 -13.09 1.83 9.14
N GLN A 90 -11.82 1.95 9.56
CA GLN A 90 -10.76 2.58 8.77
C GLN A 90 -10.36 1.74 7.55
N ARG A 91 -10.24 0.42 7.69
CA ARG A 91 -10.01 -0.51 6.57
C ARG A 91 -11.12 -0.38 5.54
N ASP A 92 -12.38 -0.43 5.97
CA ASP A 92 -13.54 -0.40 5.08
C ASP A 92 -13.60 0.94 4.33
N ARG A 93 -13.37 2.05 5.02
CA ARG A 93 -13.28 3.37 4.39
C ARG A 93 -12.15 3.44 3.34
N PHE A 94 -10.99 2.85 3.62
CA PHE A 94 -9.90 2.78 2.65
C PHE A 94 -10.32 1.98 1.41
N LEU A 95 -10.93 0.81 1.60
CA LEU A 95 -11.41 -0.06 0.52
C LEU A 95 -12.48 0.64 -0.34
N ASP A 96 -13.42 1.34 0.29
CA ASP A 96 -14.44 2.14 -0.40
C ASP A 96 -13.81 3.22 -1.29
N ILE A 97 -12.77 3.90 -0.79
CA ILE A 97 -12.11 4.98 -1.54
C ILE A 97 -11.34 4.41 -2.73
N ILE A 98 -10.60 3.32 -2.57
CA ILE A 98 -9.74 2.75 -3.62
C ILE A 98 -10.49 1.84 -4.60
N GLN A 99 -11.75 1.48 -4.33
CA GLN A 99 -12.55 0.60 -5.19
C GLN A 99 -12.44 0.94 -6.69
N PRO A 100 -12.52 2.21 -7.15
CA PRO A 100 -12.44 2.54 -8.58
C PRO A 100 -11.11 2.21 -9.25
N ILE A 101 -10.07 1.93 -8.47
CA ILE A 101 -8.70 1.66 -8.94
C ILE A 101 -8.16 0.31 -8.46
N ALA A 102 -8.97 -0.51 -7.78
CA ALA A 102 -8.53 -1.77 -7.19
C ALA A 102 -7.86 -2.69 -8.24
N ALA A 103 -8.47 -2.83 -9.43
CA ALA A 103 -7.93 -3.61 -10.55
C ALA A 103 -6.58 -3.09 -11.11
N LYS A 104 -6.21 -1.83 -10.81
CA LYS A 104 -4.95 -1.19 -11.22
C LYS A 104 -3.83 -1.35 -10.16
N CYS A 105 -4.04 -2.17 -9.13
CA CYS A 105 -3.06 -2.41 -8.07
C CYS A 105 -1.93 -3.34 -8.53
N LEU A 106 -0.68 -2.88 -8.47
CA LEU A 106 0.48 -3.69 -8.84
C LEU A 106 1.02 -4.50 -7.66
N ALA A 107 1.03 -3.92 -6.46
CA ALA A 107 1.53 -4.56 -5.25
C ALA A 107 1.07 -3.78 -4.01
N LEU A 108 1.03 -4.47 -2.86
CA LEU A 108 0.73 -3.89 -1.56
C LEU A 108 1.87 -4.19 -0.59
N VAL A 109 2.42 -3.15 0.03
CA VAL A 109 3.40 -3.21 1.11
C VAL A 109 2.68 -3.05 2.46
N SER A 110 3.18 -3.70 3.49
CA SER A 110 2.71 -3.53 4.87
C SER A 110 3.52 -2.44 5.57
N GLY A 111 2.87 -1.59 6.36
CA GLY A 111 3.51 -0.56 7.16
C GLY A 111 3.59 -0.90 8.65
N ASN A 112 4.11 0.05 9.43
CA ASN A 112 4.23 -0.17 10.89
C ASN A 112 2.88 -0.07 11.60
N HIS A 113 1.90 0.64 11.05
CA HIS A 113 0.56 0.71 11.63
C HIS A 113 -0.17 -0.63 11.47
N GLU A 114 -0.08 -1.28 10.30
CA GLU A 114 -0.62 -2.65 10.15
C GLU A 114 0.12 -3.65 11.03
N THR A 115 1.45 -3.56 11.11
CA THR A 115 2.27 -4.45 11.96
C THR A 115 1.93 -4.27 13.44
N ALA A 116 1.62 -3.05 13.89
CA ALA A 116 1.21 -2.78 15.26
C ALA A 116 -0.13 -3.45 15.59
N ILE A 117 -1.08 -3.49 14.65
CA ILE A 117 -2.35 -4.20 14.86
C ILE A 117 -2.11 -5.70 15.06
N VAL A 118 -1.29 -6.32 14.20
CA VAL A 118 -0.92 -7.74 14.36
C VAL A 118 -0.31 -7.98 15.74
N LYS A 119 0.63 -7.13 16.15
CA LYS A 119 1.38 -7.28 17.40
C LYS A 119 0.51 -7.16 18.66
N HIS A 120 -0.45 -6.24 18.66
CA HIS A 120 -1.20 -5.88 19.86
C HIS A 120 -2.60 -6.50 19.93
N TYR A 121 -3.14 -6.95 18.80
CA TYR A 121 -4.52 -7.44 18.70
C TYR A 121 -4.63 -8.76 17.94
N GLU A 122 -3.50 -9.39 17.56
CA GLU A 122 -3.45 -10.69 16.87
C GLU A 122 -4.27 -10.73 15.56
N ARG A 123 -4.53 -9.56 14.98
CA ARG A 123 -5.34 -9.38 13.78
C ARG A 123 -4.46 -9.02 12.60
N ASP A 124 -4.54 -9.79 11.52
CA ASP A 124 -3.80 -9.50 10.29
C ASP A 124 -4.56 -8.53 9.38
N ILE A 125 -4.61 -7.27 9.82
CA ILE A 125 -5.31 -6.21 9.09
C ILE A 125 -4.70 -5.98 7.70
N TYR A 126 -3.40 -6.25 7.53
CA TYR A 126 -2.74 -6.15 6.23
C TYR A 126 -3.29 -7.18 5.23
N HIS A 127 -3.41 -8.44 5.62
CA HIS A 127 -4.00 -9.46 4.75
C HIS A 127 -5.50 -9.23 4.52
N GLU A 128 -6.23 -8.65 5.47
CA GLU A 128 -7.61 -8.21 5.25
C GLU A 128 -7.69 -7.13 4.15
N ILE A 129 -6.82 -6.13 4.17
CA ILE A 129 -6.73 -5.11 3.11
C ILE A 129 -6.38 -5.76 1.77
N VAL A 130 -5.36 -6.64 1.74
CA VAL A 130 -4.97 -7.35 0.53
C VAL A 130 -6.15 -8.11 -0.07
N THR A 131 -6.90 -8.83 0.77
CA THR A 131 -8.08 -9.60 0.35
C THR A 131 -9.17 -8.68 -0.19
N GLY A 132 -9.43 -7.56 0.49
CA GLY A 132 -10.40 -6.56 0.02
C GLY A 132 -10.02 -5.98 -1.34
N VAL A 133 -8.75 -5.63 -1.56
CA VAL A 133 -8.26 -5.12 -2.85
C VAL A 133 -8.39 -6.18 -3.94
N LYS A 134 -8.11 -7.46 -3.63
CA LYS A 134 -8.29 -8.56 -4.60
C LYS A 134 -9.74 -8.67 -5.04
N ALA A 135 -10.67 -8.73 -4.09
CA ALA A 135 -12.09 -8.86 -4.35
C ALA A 135 -12.62 -7.67 -5.16
N LEU A 136 -12.29 -6.44 -4.78
CA LEU A 136 -12.73 -5.24 -5.50
C LEU A 136 -12.11 -5.13 -6.90
N GLY A 137 -10.89 -5.63 -7.07
CA GLY A 137 -10.19 -5.61 -8.35
C GLY A 137 -10.53 -6.77 -9.29
N GLY A 138 -11.37 -7.72 -8.86
CA GLY A 138 -11.69 -8.91 -9.64
C GLY A 138 -10.50 -9.85 -9.86
N PHE A 139 -9.56 -9.88 -8.90
CA PHE A 139 -8.42 -10.78 -8.95
C PHE A 139 -8.80 -12.15 -8.38
N GLU A 140 -8.16 -13.21 -8.89
CA GLU A 140 -8.23 -14.54 -8.30
C GLU A 140 -7.69 -14.56 -6.86
N ASP A 141 -8.20 -15.48 -6.04
CA ASP A 141 -7.85 -15.58 -4.62
C ASP A 141 -6.33 -15.77 -4.39
N ASP A 142 -5.65 -16.47 -5.28
CA ASP A 142 -4.21 -16.73 -5.23
C ASP A 142 -3.36 -15.63 -5.90
N TYR A 143 -3.99 -14.63 -6.54
CA TYR A 143 -3.28 -13.58 -7.27
C TYR A 143 -2.35 -12.81 -6.32
N PRO A 144 -1.03 -12.75 -6.58
CA PRO A 144 -0.09 -12.31 -5.57
C PRO A 144 0.02 -10.79 -5.55
N LEU A 145 -0.67 -10.11 -4.61
CA LEU A 145 -0.52 -8.67 -4.33
C LEU A 145 0.37 -8.37 -3.11
N ALA A 146 0.42 -9.28 -2.14
CA ALA A 146 1.08 -9.04 -0.86
C ALA A 146 2.59 -9.21 -0.91
N ILE A 147 3.34 -8.10 -0.79
CA ILE A 147 4.80 -8.10 -0.64
C ILE A 147 5.24 -8.31 0.81
N GLY A 148 4.44 -7.89 1.79
CA GLY A 148 4.87 -7.71 3.18
C GLY A 148 5.60 -6.37 3.35
N TYR A 149 6.51 -6.26 4.33
CA TYR A 149 7.16 -4.99 4.67
C TYR A 149 8.19 -4.50 3.62
N THR A 150 8.81 -5.44 2.90
CA THR A 150 9.83 -5.16 1.88
C THR A 150 9.90 -6.26 0.82
N GLY A 151 10.20 -5.89 -0.42
CA GLY A 151 10.37 -6.82 -1.53
C GLY A 151 10.65 -6.13 -2.86
N TRP A 152 10.52 -6.90 -3.94
CA TRP A 152 10.74 -6.40 -5.30
C TRP A 152 9.48 -6.53 -6.15
N LEU A 153 9.26 -5.53 -6.99
CA LEU A 153 8.29 -5.56 -8.07
C LEU A 153 9.03 -5.46 -9.40
N ASN A 154 8.93 -6.49 -10.21
CA ASN A 154 9.47 -6.54 -11.55
C ASN A 154 8.34 -6.24 -12.55
N LEU A 155 8.47 -5.13 -13.27
CA LEU A 155 7.57 -4.78 -14.36
C LEU A 155 8.25 -5.11 -15.68
N THR A 156 7.65 -5.95 -16.51
CA THR A 156 8.19 -6.32 -17.81
C THR A 156 7.28 -5.88 -18.93
N PHE A 157 7.83 -5.13 -19.89
CA PHE A 157 7.09 -4.54 -20.99
C PHE A 157 7.52 -5.21 -22.30
N TYR A 158 6.61 -5.94 -22.94
CA TYR A 158 6.81 -6.65 -24.19
C TYR A 158 6.17 -5.88 -25.35
N ARG A 159 6.88 -5.79 -26.48
CA ARG A 159 6.39 -5.12 -27.71
C ARG A 159 5.52 -5.99 -28.60
N SER A 160 5.30 -7.23 -28.20
CA SER A 160 4.45 -8.20 -28.87
C SER A 160 3.58 -8.90 -27.82
N ASP A 161 2.64 -9.69 -28.30
CA ASP A 161 1.87 -10.67 -27.54
C ASP A 161 2.73 -11.81 -27.00
N LYS A 162 3.87 -12.08 -27.64
CA LYS A 162 4.87 -13.05 -27.20
C LYS A 162 5.85 -12.43 -26.20
N ARG A 163 6.30 -13.25 -25.23
CA ARG A 163 7.37 -12.91 -24.27
C ARG A 163 8.76 -12.81 -24.93
N GLN A 164 8.93 -11.87 -25.85
CA GLN A 164 10.18 -11.65 -26.59
C GLN A 164 10.62 -10.19 -26.48
N ARG A 165 11.93 -9.95 -26.36
CA ARG A 165 12.56 -8.61 -26.36
C ARG A 165 11.90 -7.61 -25.39
N GLY A 166 11.53 -8.07 -24.19
CA GLY A 166 10.90 -7.24 -23.17
C GLY A 166 11.90 -6.33 -22.44
N ARG A 167 11.45 -5.16 -21.99
CA ARG A 167 12.21 -4.28 -21.09
C ARG A 167 11.74 -4.50 -19.65
N LYS A 168 12.65 -4.88 -18.76
CA LYS A 168 12.35 -5.07 -17.33
C LYS A 168 12.74 -3.82 -16.52
N VAL A 169 11.83 -3.35 -15.69
CA VAL A 169 12.05 -2.34 -14.66
C VAL A 169 11.93 -3.04 -13.31
N LYS A 170 12.96 -2.94 -12.47
CA LYS A 170 12.96 -3.53 -11.13
C LYS A 170 12.78 -2.43 -10.10
N ILE A 171 11.76 -2.56 -9.27
CA ILE A 171 11.42 -1.59 -8.23
C ILE A 171 11.61 -2.27 -6.88
N ASN A 172 12.47 -1.70 -6.03
CA ASN A 172 12.58 -2.11 -4.63
C ASN A 172 11.50 -1.38 -3.83
N LEU A 173 10.68 -2.14 -3.10
CA LEU A 173 9.58 -1.62 -2.31
C LEU A 173 9.88 -1.85 -0.84
N HIS A 174 9.81 -0.79 -0.05
CA HIS A 174 10.03 -0.81 1.40
C HIS A 174 9.24 0.34 2.01
N HIS A 175 8.39 0.07 3.00
CA HIS A 175 7.56 1.10 3.64
C HIS A 175 8.43 2.21 4.26
N GLY A 176 9.39 1.82 5.11
CA GLY A 176 10.38 2.75 5.65
C GLY A 176 10.68 2.41 7.10
N TYR A 177 11.43 3.27 7.77
CA TYR A 177 11.46 3.31 9.22
C TYR A 177 11.19 4.75 9.63
N GLY A 178 10.00 5.03 10.16
CA GLY A 178 9.73 6.30 10.83
C GLY A 178 10.65 6.48 12.04
N GLY A 179 11.17 7.70 12.24
CA GLY A 179 11.98 8.04 13.43
C GLY A 179 13.41 8.52 13.17
N GLY A 180 13.70 9.11 11.99
CA GLY A 180 14.97 9.78 11.74
C GLY A 180 15.18 11.03 12.61
N ARG A 181 15.48 10.87 13.90
CA ARG A 181 15.73 11.98 14.85
C ARG A 181 17.16 12.06 15.39
N LEU A 182 18.08 11.18 14.97
CA LEU A 182 19.46 11.18 15.48
C LEU A 182 20.50 11.21 14.35
N ALA A 183 21.57 11.98 14.55
CA ALA A 183 22.76 11.95 13.71
C ALA A 183 23.30 10.51 13.64
N GLY A 184 23.33 9.91 12.45
CA GLY A 184 23.62 8.49 12.24
C GLY A 184 22.43 7.65 11.75
N ALA A 185 21.20 8.19 11.80
CA ALA A 185 19.99 7.48 11.35
C ALA A 185 20.06 7.01 9.90
N LYS A 186 20.75 7.73 8.99
CA LYS A 186 20.94 7.30 7.60
C LYS A 186 21.78 6.03 7.49
N ALA A 187 22.87 5.93 8.25
CA ALA A 187 23.73 4.75 8.28
C ALA A 187 23.02 3.55 8.93
N LEU A 188 22.28 3.78 10.02
CA LEU A 188 21.48 2.75 10.69
C LEU A 188 20.29 2.28 9.83
N ASN A 189 19.62 3.19 9.11
CA ASN A 189 18.57 2.83 8.16
C ASN A 189 19.14 2.03 6.99
N LEU A 190 20.34 2.38 6.50
CA LEU A 190 21.03 1.57 5.49
C LEU A 190 21.40 0.18 6.04
N GLN A 191 21.94 0.09 7.26
CA GLN A 191 22.25 -1.19 7.90
C GLN A 191 21.00 -2.05 8.08
N ARG A 192 19.88 -1.47 8.53
CA ARG A 192 18.59 -2.16 8.62
C ARG A 192 18.14 -2.63 7.25
N ARG A 193 18.16 -1.77 6.23
CA ARG A 193 17.86 -2.16 4.84
C ARG A 193 18.74 -3.33 4.39
N MET A 194 20.04 -3.29 4.63
CA MET A 194 20.98 -4.37 4.27
C MET A 194 20.66 -5.67 5.02
N ALA A 195 20.18 -5.62 6.26
CA ALA A 195 19.78 -6.82 7.00
C ALA A 195 18.62 -7.58 6.33
N PHE A 196 17.69 -6.88 5.66
CA PHE A 196 16.62 -7.52 4.86
C PHE A 196 17.07 -7.98 3.47
N HIS A 197 18.26 -7.55 3.03
CA HIS A 197 18.81 -7.88 1.71
C HIS A 197 19.94 -8.93 1.78
N LYS A 198 20.40 -9.32 2.97
CA LYS A 198 21.31 -10.46 3.14
C LYS A 198 20.50 -11.76 3.09
N ALA A 199 20.46 -12.34 1.91
CA ALA A 199 20.26 -13.77 1.67
C ALA A 199 21.53 -14.29 0.99
#